data_AF-A0A923TJ11-F1
#
_entry.id   AF-A0A923TJ11-F1
#
_cell.length_a   1.000
_cell.length_b   1.000
_cell.length_c   1.000
_cell.angle_alpha   90.00
_cell.angle_beta   90.00
_cell.angle_gamma   90.00
#
_symmetry.space_group_name_H-M   'P 1'
#
loop_
_entity.id
_entity.type
_entity.pdbx_description
1 polymer ?
#
loop_
_entity_poly.entity_id
_entity_poly.type
_entity_poly.pdbx_seq_one_letter_code
_entity_poly.pdbx_strand_id
1 'polypeptide(L)'
;FQMKFYALVLWRTRGVVPRLLQLMYLGDREVLRYSPDETDLLAVERKLLALWEAIDRATALREFQPRPSRLCDWCDYKALCPSFGGTPPPFPDVLPGADSPLPHQRAAVEAARLAQGG
;
A
#
# COMPACT_ATOMS: atom_id res chain seq x y z
N PHE A 1 -9.32 7.66 2.65
CA PHE A 1 -8.30 6.76 3.22
C PHE A 1 -6.90 7.35 3.04
N GLN A 2 -6.47 7.64 1.80
CA GLN A 2 -5.12 8.12 1.49
C GLN A 2 -4.67 9.35 2.32
N MET A 3 -5.41 10.47 2.32
CA MET A 3 -4.99 11.65 3.11
C MET A 3 -5.03 11.41 4.63
N LYS A 4 -6.06 10.70 5.12
CA LYS A 4 -6.23 10.43 6.55
C LYS A 4 -5.14 9.50 7.10
N PHE A 5 -4.55 8.62 6.28
CA PHE A 5 -3.39 7.81 6.67
C PHE A 5 -2.18 8.68 7.02
N TYR A 6 -1.83 9.64 6.16
CA TYR A 6 -0.74 10.57 6.46
C TYR A 6 -1.03 11.42 7.69
N ALA A 7 -2.29 11.84 7.88
CA ALA A 7 -2.70 12.55 9.09
C ALA A 7 -2.51 11.69 10.35
N LEU A 8 -2.85 10.40 10.29
CA LEU A 8 -2.61 9.43 11.36
C LEU A 8 -1.11 9.27 11.65
N VAL A 9 -0.27 9.12 10.62
CA VAL A 9 1.19 9.01 10.78
C VAL A 9 1.78 10.28 11.42
N LEU A 10 1.36 11.45 10.96
CA LEU A 10 1.77 12.73 11.56
C LEU A 10 1.35 12.82 13.03
N TRP A 11 0.12 12.42 13.35
CA TRP A 11 -0.36 12.41 14.73
C TRP A 11 0.44 11.44 15.60
N ARG A 12 0.67 10.21 15.15
CA ARG A 12 1.44 9.21 15.91
C ARG A 12 2.92 9.58 16.10
N THR A 13 3.50 10.32 15.16
CA THR A 13 4.91 10.75 15.24
C THR A 13 5.11 12.06 16.00
N ARG A 14 4.12 12.96 16.01
CA ARG A 14 4.26 14.32 16.57
C ARG A 14 3.33 14.61 17.75
N GLY A 15 2.37 13.74 18.04
CA GLY A 15 1.39 13.92 19.13
C GLY A 15 0.29 14.95 18.85
N VAL A 16 0.25 15.57 17.67
CA VAL A 16 -0.72 16.62 17.31
C VAL A 16 -1.55 16.22 16.08
N VAL A 17 -2.88 16.32 16.19
CA VAL A 17 -3.80 16.11 15.07
C VAL A 17 -3.70 17.28 14.07
N PRO A 18 -3.47 17.02 12.76
CA PRO A 18 -3.43 18.08 11.76
C PRO A 18 -4.77 18.83 11.68
N ARG A 19 -4.72 20.16 11.65
CA ARG A 19 -5.94 20.99 11.56
C ARG A 19 -6.62 20.98 10.20
N LEU A 20 -5.88 20.69 9.13
CA LEU A 20 -6.38 20.75 7.76
C LEU A 20 -5.59 19.79 6.85
N LEU A 21 -6.31 19.07 6.02
CA LEU A 21 -5.80 18.28 4.90
C LEU A 21 -6.30 18.91 3.60
N GLN A 22 -5.44 19.00 2.60
CA GLN A 22 -5.79 19.55 1.30
C GLN A 22 -5.25 18.66 0.17
N LEU A 23 -6.12 18.34 -0.79
CA LEU A 23 -5.75 17.69 -2.05
C LEU A 23 -5.97 18.70 -3.18
N MET A 24 -4.90 19.02 -3.90
CA MET A 24 -4.92 19.97 -5.01
C MET A 24 -4.85 19.22 -6.33
N TYR A 25 -5.87 19.36 -7.18
CA TYR A 25 -5.86 18.88 -8.54
C TYR A 25 -5.23 19.95 -9.43
N LEU A 26 -4.10 19.62 -10.06
CA LEU A 26 -3.29 20.61 -10.78
C LEU A 26 -3.88 20.97 -12.15
N GLY A 27 -4.63 20.07 -12.79
CA GLY A 27 -5.17 20.27 -14.13
C GLY A 27 -6.31 21.29 -14.20
N ASP A 28 -7.22 21.24 -13.23
CA ASP A 28 -8.40 22.10 -13.11
C ASP A 28 -8.31 23.12 -11.96
N ARG A 29 -7.22 23.07 -11.18
CA ARG A 29 -6.97 23.90 -9.98
C ARG A 29 -8.00 23.71 -8.88
N GLU A 30 -8.70 22.56 -8.85
CA GLU A 30 -9.62 22.25 -7.77
C GLU A 30 -8.87 21.91 -6.48
N VAL A 31 -9.40 22.34 -5.33
CA VAL A 31 -8.84 22.04 -4.01
C VAL A 31 -9.90 21.41 -3.11
N LEU A 32 -9.72 20.14 -2.78
CA LEU A 32 -10.52 19.47 -1.76
C LEU A 32 -9.89 19.69 -0.39
N ARG A 33 -10.72 20.08 0.58
CA ARG A 33 -10.30 20.38 1.96
C ARG A 33 -11.02 19.48 2.96
N TYR A 34 -10.32 19.09 4.02
CA TYR A 34 -10.87 18.26 5.08
C TYR A 34 -10.19 18.55 6.42
N SER A 35 -10.98 18.80 7.47
CA SER A 35 -10.48 18.92 8.85
C SER A 35 -10.71 17.59 9.58
N PRO A 36 -9.67 16.80 9.88
CA PRO A 36 -9.85 15.54 10.60
C PRO A 36 -10.06 15.78 12.09
N ASP A 37 -10.79 14.86 12.73
CA ASP A 37 -10.81 14.71 14.18
C ASP A 37 -10.10 13.41 14.63
N GLU A 38 -9.98 13.20 15.93
CA GLU A 38 -9.34 11.99 16.47
C GLU A 38 -10.11 10.71 16.13
N THR A 39 -11.44 10.76 16.14
CA THR A 39 -12.30 9.61 15.88
C THR A 39 -12.11 9.08 14.46
N ASP A 40 -11.98 9.99 13.50
CA ASP A 40 -11.63 9.70 12.12
C ASP A 40 -10.32 8.93 11.99
N LEU A 41 -9.28 9.42 12.68
CA LEU A 41 -7.93 8.87 12.57
C LEU A 41 -7.84 7.51 13.27
N LEU A 42 -8.49 7.34 14.42
CA LEU A 42 -8.62 6.06 15.09
C LEU A 42 -9.39 5.04 14.22
N ALA A 43 -10.40 5.47 13.48
CA ALA A 43 -11.10 4.59 12.54
C ALA A 43 -10.22 4.14 11.37
N VAL A 44 -9.32 5.00 10.90
CA VAL A 44 -8.31 4.64 9.89
C VAL A 44 -7.29 3.66 10.47
N GLU A 45 -6.83 3.89 11.70
CA GLU A 45 -5.89 2.99 12.37
C GLU A 45 -6.46 1.58 12.54
N ARG A 46 -7.71 1.45 13.02
CA ARG A 46 -8.38 0.15 13.10
C ARG A 46 -8.46 -0.57 11.75
N LYS A 47 -8.77 0.17 10.68
CA LYS A 47 -8.81 -0.39 9.32
C LYS A 47 -7.42 -0.82 8.84
N LEU A 48 -6.38 -0.07 9.18
CA LEU A 48 -4.99 -0.40 8.83
C LEU A 48 -4.54 -1.68 9.53
N LEU A 49 -4.78 -1.79 10.84
CA LEU A 49 -4.43 -2.98 11.62
C LEU A 49 -5.20 -4.22 11.13
N ALA A 50 -6.50 -4.09 10.87
CA ALA A 50 -7.30 -5.19 10.33
C ALA A 50 -6.82 -5.64 8.94
N LEU A 51 -6.40 -4.69 8.09
CA LEU A 51 -5.80 -5.00 6.80
C LEU A 51 -4.46 -5.71 6.96
N TRP A 52 -3.61 -5.24 7.88
CA TRP A 52 -2.33 -5.87 8.19
C TRP A 52 -2.50 -7.32 8.61
N GLU A 53 -3.39 -7.60 9.57
CA GLU A 53 -3.68 -8.97 9.99
C GLU A 53 -4.23 -9.85 8.85
N ALA A 54 -5.01 -9.27 7.94
CA ALA A 54 -5.52 -10.00 6.78
C ALA A 54 -4.40 -10.37 5.81
N ILE A 55 -3.40 -9.49 5.61
CA ILE A 55 -2.21 -9.76 4.81
C ILE A 55 -1.36 -10.86 5.48
N ASP A 56 -1.15 -10.78 6.79
CA ASP A 56 -0.39 -11.80 7.53
C ASP A 56 -1.04 -13.18 7.42
N ARG A 57 -2.37 -13.26 7.60
CA ARG A 57 -3.12 -14.51 7.44
C ARG A 57 -3.04 -15.06 6.02
N ALA A 58 -3.26 -14.22 5.00
CA ALA A 58 -3.17 -14.61 3.60
C ALA A 58 -1.77 -15.13 3.25
N THR A 59 -0.74 -14.49 3.80
CA THR A 59 0.67 -14.87 3.62
C THR A 59 0.98 -16.21 4.29
N ALA A 60 0.54 -16.41 5.53
CA ALA A 60 0.74 -17.67 6.26
C ALA A 60 0.05 -18.86 5.58
N LEU A 61 -1.16 -18.65 5.05
CA LEU A 61 -1.92 -19.66 4.33
C LEU A 61 -1.49 -19.81 2.87
N ARG A 62 -0.70 -18.87 2.33
CA ARG A 62 -0.39 -18.75 0.90
C ARG A 62 -1.64 -18.65 0.01
N GLU A 63 -2.70 -18.06 0.56
CA GLU A 63 -4.01 -17.96 -0.09
C GLU A 63 -4.40 -16.50 -0.32
N PHE A 64 -4.52 -16.10 -1.59
CA PHE A 64 -4.90 -14.75 -1.99
C PHE A 64 -6.21 -14.80 -2.78
N GLN A 65 -7.32 -14.84 -2.03
CA GLN A 65 -8.65 -14.98 -2.62
C GLN A 65 -9.02 -13.74 -3.47
N PRO A 66 -9.33 -13.90 -4.78
CA PRO A 66 -9.72 -12.79 -5.61
C PRO A 66 -11.10 -12.26 -5.18
N ARG A 67 -11.30 -10.94 -5.29
CA ARG A 67 -12.57 -10.27 -5.00
C ARG A 67 -13.03 -9.50 -6.23
N PRO A 68 -13.82 -10.12 -7.13
CA PRO A 68 -14.32 -9.47 -8.33
C PRO A 68 -15.09 -8.19 -8.01
N SER A 69 -14.84 -7.12 -8.77
CA SER A 69 -15.55 -5.85 -8.70
C SER A 69 -15.47 -5.13 -10.04
N ARG A 70 -16.16 -3.98 -10.19
CA ARG A 70 -16.04 -3.14 -11.40
C ARG A 70 -14.61 -2.66 -11.69
N LEU A 71 -13.74 -2.63 -10.68
CA LEU A 71 -12.33 -2.28 -10.88
C LEU A 71 -11.57 -3.36 -11.67
N CYS A 72 -12.09 -4.59 -11.75
CA CYS A 72 -11.47 -5.66 -12.54
C CYS A 72 -11.46 -5.36 -14.05
N ASP A 73 -12.28 -4.42 -14.54
CA ASP A 73 -12.28 -4.00 -15.95
C ASP A 73 -11.00 -3.27 -16.35
N TRP A 74 -10.28 -2.71 -15.36
CA TRP A 74 -9.07 -1.91 -15.55
C TRP A 74 -7.85 -2.52 -14.83
N CYS A 75 -7.92 -3.82 -14.49
CA CYS A 75 -6.87 -4.49 -13.72
C CYS A 75 -5.77 -5.05 -14.65
N ASP A 76 -4.53 -4.58 -14.47
CA ASP A 76 -3.37 -5.03 -15.24
C ASP A 76 -3.06 -6.53 -15.07
N TYR A 77 -3.48 -7.12 -13.95
CA TYR A 77 -3.21 -8.53 -13.61
C TYR A 77 -4.35 -9.49 -14.00
N LYS A 78 -5.35 -9.02 -14.76
CA LYS A 78 -6.55 -9.81 -15.10
C LYS A 78 -6.23 -11.17 -15.74
N ALA A 79 -5.21 -11.22 -16.61
CA ALA A 79 -4.76 -12.46 -17.27
C ALA A 79 -4.23 -13.53 -16.30
N LEU A 80 -3.78 -13.13 -15.10
CA LEU A 80 -3.26 -14.03 -14.07
C LEU A 80 -4.31 -14.39 -13.01
N CYS A 81 -5.48 -13.76 -13.04
CA CYS A 81 -6.47 -13.85 -11.97
C CYS A 81 -7.33 -15.12 -12.09
N PRO A 82 -7.46 -15.94 -11.02
CA PRO A 82 -8.29 -17.16 -11.03
C PRO A 82 -9.75 -16.92 -11.36
N SER A 83 -10.32 -15.77 -10.99
CA SER A 83 -11.71 -15.42 -11.33
C SER A 83 -11.97 -15.29 -12.84
N PHE A 84 -10.92 -15.20 -13.65
CA PHE A 84 -10.99 -15.13 -15.10
C PHE A 84 -10.28 -16.33 -15.76
N GLY A 85 -10.04 -17.41 -15.00
CA GLY A 85 -9.34 -18.61 -15.48
C GLY A 85 -7.81 -18.49 -15.56
N GLY A 86 -7.23 -17.38 -15.09
CA GLY A 86 -5.79 -17.18 -15.01
C GLY A 86 -5.15 -17.97 -13.86
N THR A 87 -3.83 -18.18 -13.95
CA THR A 87 -3.05 -18.83 -12.88
C THR A 87 -2.08 -17.82 -12.26
N PRO A 88 -2.15 -17.60 -10.93
CA PRO A 88 -1.20 -16.75 -10.22
C PRO A 88 0.23 -17.29 -10.32
N PRO A 89 1.25 -16.42 -10.26
CA PRO A 89 2.63 -16.87 -10.14
C PRO A 89 2.84 -17.68 -8.85
N PRO A 90 3.85 -18.58 -8.81
CA PRO A 90 4.14 -19.36 -7.62
C PRO A 90 4.47 -18.45 -6.44
N PHE A 91 4.01 -18.84 -5.25
CA PHE A 91 4.34 -18.13 -4.02
C PHE A 91 5.84 -18.25 -3.72
N PRO A 92 6.54 -17.16 -3.39
CA PRO A 92 7.99 -17.20 -3.15
C PRO A 92 8.34 -18.04 -1.91
N ASP A 93 9.40 -18.84 -2.00
CA ASP A 93 9.92 -19.62 -0.86
C ASP A 93 10.62 -18.76 0.19
N VAL A 94 11.20 -17.64 -0.24
CA VAL A 94 11.87 -16.66 0.62
C VAL A 94 11.13 -15.34 0.50
N LEU A 95 10.54 -14.90 1.60
CA LEU A 95 9.98 -13.55 1.69
C LEU A 95 11.11 -12.53 1.86
N PRO A 96 11.08 -11.40 1.14
CA PRO A 96 12.05 -10.33 1.35
C PRO A 96 11.94 -9.84 2.79
N GLY A 97 13.06 -9.83 3.52
CA GLY A 97 13.14 -9.19 4.84
C GLY A 97 13.05 -7.67 4.73
N ALA A 98 12.91 -6.98 5.87
CA ALA A 98 12.78 -5.52 5.91
C ALA A 98 13.94 -4.77 5.21
N ASP A 99 15.13 -5.36 5.20
CA ASP A 99 16.33 -4.80 4.57
C ASP A 99 16.48 -5.18 3.09
N SER A 100 15.53 -5.95 2.54
CA SER A 100 15.57 -6.34 1.13
C SER A 100 15.15 -5.17 0.24
N PRO A 101 15.89 -4.87 -0.83
CA PRO A 101 15.54 -3.79 -1.73
C PRO A 101 14.20 -4.06 -2.41
N LEU A 102 13.32 -3.05 -2.39
CA LEU A 102 12.04 -3.09 -3.07
C LEU A 102 12.24 -3.22 -4.60
N PRO A 103 11.25 -3.72 -5.36
CA PRO A 103 11.40 -3.95 -6.81
C PRO A 103 11.94 -2.74 -7.59
N HIS A 104 11.50 -1.52 -7.27
CA HIS A 104 11.98 -0.29 -7.91
C HIS A 104 13.38 0.15 -7.44
N GLN A 105 13.87 -0.39 -6.33
CA GLN A 105 15.20 -0.12 -5.78
C GLN A 105 16.24 -1.14 -6.25
N ARG A 106 15.82 -2.31 -6.73
CA ARG A 106 16.72 -3.42 -7.10
C ARG A 106 17.82 -3.01 -8.07
N ALA A 107 17.46 -2.33 -9.16
CA ALA A 107 18.42 -1.87 -10.16
C ALA A 107 19.45 -0.88 -9.57
N ALA A 108 19.02 0.02 -8.69
CA ALA A 108 19.89 0.98 -8.03
C ALA A 108 20.86 0.29 -7.04
N VAL A 109 20.38 -0.72 -6.30
CA VAL A 109 21.20 -1.49 -5.35
C VAL A 109 22.20 -2.40 -6.06
N GLU A 110 21.84 -3.01 -7.18
CA GLU A 110 22.75 -3.80 -8.01
C GLU A 110 23.88 -2.92 -8.59
N ALA A 111 23.54 -1.76 -9.13
CA ALA A 111 24.52 -0.80 -9.63
C ALA A 111 25.48 -0.32 -8.51
N ALA A 112 24.95 -0.03 -7.32
CA ALA A 112 25.77 0.40 -6.18
C ALA A 112 26.72 -0.71 -5.67
N ARG A 113 26.31 -1.99 -5.71
CA ARG A 113 27.17 -3.12 -5.32
C ARG A 113 28.30 -3.34 -6.31
N LEU A 114 28.03 -3.22 -7.61
CA LEU A 114 29.06 -3.30 -8.65
C LEU A 114 30.11 -2.19 -8.52
N ALA A 115 29.71 -0.99 -8.08
CA ALA A 115 30.62 0.13 -7.85
C ALA A 115 31.48 0.01 -6.58
N GLN A 116 31.10 -0.85 -5.61
CA GLN A 116 31.81 -1.02 -4.33
C GLN A 116 32.80 -2.20 -4.33
N GLY A 117 32.80 -3.04 -5.37
CA GLY A 117 33.65 -4.22 -5.50
C GLY A 117 34.84 -4.06 -6.45
N GLY A 118 35.23 -2.82 -6.77
CA GLY A 118 36.41 -2.49 -7.59
C GLY A 118 37.59 -2.04 -6.74
#